data_AF-A0A6C0JEQ4-F1
#
_entry.id   AF-A0A6C0JEQ4-F1
#
_cell.length_a   1.000
_cell.length_b   1.000
_cell.length_c   1.000
_cell.angle_alpha   90.00
_cell.angle_beta   90.00
_cell.angle_gamma   90.00
#
_symmetry.space_group_name_H-M   'P 1'
#
loop_
_entity.id
_entity.type
_entity.pdbx_description
1 polymer ?
#
loop_
_entity_poly.entity_id
_entity_poly.type
_entity_poly.pdbx_seq_one_letter_code
_entity_poly.pdbx_strand_id
1 'polypeptide(L)'
;MTFQKSVLTVSIVLFIFIMIVIATMMSGSKKNMIYPPQTGQCPDFWSLGTDGIKCYNTHNLGNKCASPSDFSKMTLKQRCTFSKACQIGWDGITNAQDNEGKPKYC
;
A
#
# COMPACT_ATOMS: atom_id res chain seq x y z
N MET A 1 -44.38 3.05 -31.92
CA MET A 1 -43.15 2.44 -31.39
C MET A 1 -43.23 0.93 -31.58
N THR A 2 -42.29 0.32 -32.30
CA THR A 2 -42.22 -1.16 -32.45
C THR A 2 -41.54 -1.79 -31.22
N PHE A 3 -41.91 -3.02 -30.88
CA PHE A 3 -41.41 -3.75 -29.69
C PHE A 3 -39.87 -3.73 -29.58
N GLN A 4 -39.17 -3.97 -30.69
CA GLN A 4 -37.70 -3.95 -30.76
C GLN A 4 -37.09 -2.59 -30.37
N LYS A 5 -37.74 -1.48 -30.77
CA LYS A 5 -37.29 -0.12 -30.42
C LYS A 5 -37.50 0.17 -28.93
N SER A 6 -38.57 -0.35 -28.35
CA SER A 6 -38.84 -0.22 -26.91
C SER A 6 -37.78 -0.96 -26.09
N VAL A 7 -37.47 -2.21 -26.45
CA VAL A 7 -36.44 -3.01 -25.76
C VAL A 7 -35.07 -2.34 -25.88
N LEU A 8 -34.69 -1.89 -27.09
CA LEU A 8 -33.42 -1.20 -27.31
C LEU A 8 -33.29 0.06 -26.43
N THR A 9 -34.35 0.86 -26.33
CA THR A 9 -34.34 2.10 -25.53
C THR A 9 -34.18 1.79 -24.05
N VAL A 10 -34.91 0.81 -23.54
CA VAL A 10 -34.83 0.38 -22.13
C VAL A 10 -33.43 -0.15 -21.79
N SER A 11 -32.85 -0.97 -22.66
CA SER A 11 -31.49 -1.51 -22.45
C SER A 11 -30.42 -0.42 -22.40
N ILE A 12 -30.51 0.61 -23.24
CA ILE A 12 -29.56 1.73 -23.25
C ILE A 12 -29.66 2.53 -21.94
N VAL A 13 -30.88 2.84 -21.50
CA VAL A 13 -31.11 3.57 -20.24
C VAL A 13 -30.58 2.78 -19.05
N LEU A 14 -30.85 1.47 -19.00
CA LEU A 14 -30.36 0.58 -17.95
C LEU A 14 -28.83 0.49 -17.94
N PHE A 15 -28.20 0.40 -19.12
CA PHE A 15 -26.75 0.36 -19.25
C PHE A 15 -26.08 1.64 -18.73
N ILE A 16 -26.62 2.81 -19.08
CA ILE A 16 -26.13 4.10 -18.60
C ILE A 16 -26.25 4.18 -17.06
N PHE A 17 -27.37 3.71 -16.51
CA PHE A 17 -27.56 3.68 -15.05
C PHE A 17 -26.50 2.83 -14.34
N ILE A 18 -26.24 1.62 -14.83
CA ILE A 18 -25.21 0.73 -14.24
C ILE A 18 -23.82 1.37 -14.32
N MET A 19 -23.48 2.05 -15.43
CA MET A 19 -22.20 2.73 -15.56
C MET A 19 -22.01 3.86 -14.53
N ILE A 20 -23.08 4.63 -14.25
CA ILE A 20 -23.05 5.69 -13.22
C ILE A 20 -22.79 5.08 -11.84
N VAL A 21 -23.47 3.98 -11.50
CA VAL A 21 -23.28 3.29 -10.21
C VAL A 21 -21.83 2.82 -10.05
N ILE A 22 -21.26 2.15 -11.05
CA ILE A 22 -19.87 1.68 -10.99
C ILE A 22 -18.88 2.85 -10.86
N ALA A 23 -19.10 3.93 -11.61
CA ALA A 23 -18.23 5.12 -11.55
C ALA A 23 -18.22 5.77 -10.16
N THR A 24 -19.39 5.87 -9.52
CA THR A 24 -19.51 6.44 -8.16
C THR A 24 -18.84 5.55 -7.11
N MET A 25 -19.06 4.23 -7.17
CA MET A 25 -18.39 3.27 -6.28
C MET A 25 -16.87 3.32 -6.43
N MET A 26 -16.35 3.31 -7.66
CA MET A 26 -14.90 3.32 -7.90
C MET A 26 -14.26 4.65 -7.47
N SER A 27 -14.98 5.77 -7.60
CA SER A 27 -14.51 7.09 -7.13
C SER A 27 -14.47 7.19 -5.59
N GLY A 28 -15.38 6.50 -4.90
CA GLY A 28 -15.37 6.42 -3.43
C GLY A 28 -14.20 5.58 -2.91
N SER A 29 -13.92 4.44 -3.53
CA SER A 29 -12.87 3.51 -3.10
C SER A 29 -11.46 4.11 -3.14
N LYS A 30 -11.18 5.06 -4.04
CA LYS A 30 -9.84 5.64 -4.18
C LYS A 30 -9.45 6.62 -3.05
N LYS A 31 -10.40 7.26 -2.39
CA LYS A 31 -10.11 8.34 -1.41
C LYS A 31 -9.49 7.85 -0.11
N ASN A 32 -9.76 6.60 0.29
CA ASN A 32 -9.29 6.04 1.56
C ASN A 32 -8.19 4.98 1.38
N MET A 33 -7.70 4.75 0.16
CA MET A 33 -6.61 3.81 -0.07
C MET A 33 -5.27 4.47 0.26
N ILE A 34 -4.74 4.14 1.44
CA ILE A 34 -3.37 4.45 1.83
C ILE A 34 -2.46 3.50 1.05
N TYR A 35 -1.74 4.03 0.05
CA TYR A 35 -0.73 3.25 -0.68
C TYR A 35 0.63 3.28 0.06
N PRO A 36 1.36 2.14 0.08
CA PRO A 36 0.88 0.80 -0.28
C PRO A 36 -0.01 0.18 0.80
N PRO A 37 -0.99 -0.68 0.42
CA PRO A 37 -1.98 -1.24 1.34
C PRO A 37 -1.39 -2.27 2.30
N GLN A 38 -0.20 -2.80 1.99
CA GLN A 38 0.53 -3.76 2.81
C GLN A 38 1.99 -3.29 2.85
N THR A 39 2.52 -3.11 4.05
CA THR A 39 3.95 -2.89 4.28
C THR A 39 4.51 -4.09 5.02
N GLY A 40 5.66 -4.61 4.59
CA GLY A 40 6.31 -5.74 5.27
C GLY A 40 6.56 -5.44 6.76
N GLN A 41 6.48 -6.47 7.62
CA GLN A 41 6.75 -6.34 9.05
C GLN A 41 8.24 -6.10 9.34
N CYS A 42 9.12 -6.61 8.47
CA CYS A 42 10.56 -6.42 8.52
C CYS A 42 11.04 -5.62 7.31
N PRO A 43 12.24 -5.00 7.40
CA PRO A 43 12.91 -4.40 6.25
C PRO A 43 13.15 -5.42 5.12
N ASP A 44 13.42 -4.91 3.92
CA ASP A 44 13.61 -5.77 2.74
C ASP A 44 14.79 -6.71 2.95
N PHE A 45 14.61 -7.99 2.60
CA PHE A 45 15.61 -9.05 2.75
C PHE A 45 16.01 -9.39 4.20
N TRP A 46 15.26 -8.90 5.20
CA TRP A 46 15.41 -9.36 6.59
C TRP A 46 14.50 -10.55 6.85
N SER A 47 14.96 -11.49 7.68
CA SER A 47 14.18 -12.67 8.03
C SER A 47 13.39 -12.44 9.31
N LEU A 48 12.11 -12.82 9.31
CA LEU A 48 11.30 -12.84 10.52
C LEU A 48 11.71 -14.05 11.38
N GLY A 49 11.99 -13.81 12.66
CA GLY A 49 12.33 -14.87 13.60
C GLY A 49 11.15 -15.82 13.86
N THR A 50 11.46 -16.97 14.47
CA THR A 50 10.46 -17.97 14.89
C THR A 50 9.40 -17.41 15.84
N ASP A 51 9.75 -16.35 16.59
CA ASP A 51 8.85 -15.64 17.50
C ASP A 51 7.79 -14.79 16.75
N GLY A 52 7.93 -14.60 15.44
CA GLY A 52 7.03 -13.79 14.62
C GLY A 52 7.07 -12.28 14.89
N ILE A 53 8.00 -11.82 15.74
CA ILE A 53 8.07 -10.42 16.22
C ILE A 53 9.38 -9.74 15.83
N LYS A 54 10.50 -10.46 15.98
CA LYS A 54 11.85 -9.93 15.75
C LYS A 54 12.29 -10.14 14.31
N CYS A 55 12.95 -9.13 13.76
CA CYS A 55 13.56 -9.17 12.44
C CYS A 55 15.08 -9.34 12.57
N TYR A 56 15.62 -10.25 11.76
CA TYR A 56 17.02 -10.63 11.74
C TYR A 56 17.66 -10.21 10.43
N ASN A 57 18.79 -9.51 10.53
CA ASN A 57 19.60 -9.14 9.39
C ASN A 57 20.52 -10.30 8.97
N THR A 58 19.95 -11.34 8.38
CA THR A 58 20.66 -12.56 7.95
C THR A 58 21.72 -12.29 6.89
N HIS A 59 21.56 -11.20 6.13
CA HIS A 59 22.45 -10.81 5.04
C HIS A 59 23.43 -9.68 5.42
N ASN A 60 23.46 -9.25 6.68
CA ASN A 60 24.28 -8.13 7.17
C ASN A 60 24.17 -6.87 6.29
N LEU A 61 22.96 -6.53 5.87
CA LEU A 61 22.62 -5.39 5.02
C LEU A 61 22.70 -4.07 5.79
N GLY A 62 23.14 -3.01 5.09
CA GLY A 62 23.23 -1.67 5.66
C GLY A 62 24.49 -1.42 6.49
N ASN A 63 24.57 -0.23 7.08
CA ASN A 63 25.74 0.21 7.84
C ASN A 63 25.44 0.17 9.35
N LYS A 64 25.94 -0.87 10.03
CA LYS A 64 25.83 -1.05 11.50
C LYS A 64 24.40 -1.03 12.05
N CYS A 65 23.53 -1.86 11.46
CA CYS A 65 22.16 -2.02 11.93
C CYS A 65 22.05 -2.88 13.19
N ALA A 66 21.22 -2.44 14.13
CA ALA A 66 20.85 -3.26 15.28
C ALA A 66 20.02 -4.48 14.83
N SER A 67 20.53 -5.69 15.07
CA SER A 67 19.85 -6.96 14.79
C SER A 67 20.11 -7.93 15.95
N PRO A 68 19.08 -8.63 16.48
CA PRO A 68 17.68 -8.59 16.08
C PRO A 68 16.91 -7.38 16.63
N SER A 69 15.98 -6.84 15.85
CA SER A 69 15.14 -5.68 16.24
C SER A 69 13.65 -6.00 16.12
N ASP A 70 12.83 -5.48 17.04
CA ASP A 70 11.36 -5.56 17.00
C ASP A 70 10.78 -4.24 16.48
N PHE A 71 10.10 -4.31 15.34
CA PHE A 71 9.45 -3.16 14.71
C PHE A 71 7.92 -3.16 14.89
N SER A 72 7.36 -4.15 15.55
CA SER A 72 5.90 -4.35 15.69
C SER A 72 5.22 -3.19 16.40
N LYS A 73 5.93 -2.54 17.33
CA LYS A 73 5.44 -1.37 18.09
C LYS A 73 5.84 -0.02 17.51
N MET A 74 6.64 0.01 16.44
CA MET A 74 7.12 1.25 15.83
C MET A 74 6.16 1.79 14.79
N THR A 75 6.01 3.11 14.75
CA THR A 75 5.27 3.82 13.69
C THR A 75 6.01 3.78 12.35
N LEU A 76 5.28 3.97 11.23
CA LEU A 76 5.87 3.99 9.88
C LEU A 76 6.99 5.03 9.72
N LYS A 77 6.88 6.18 10.40
CA LYS A 77 7.94 7.21 10.41
C LYS A 77 9.20 6.72 11.11
N GLN A 78 9.07 6.11 12.29
CA GLN A 78 10.22 5.55 13.03
C GLN A 78 10.90 4.42 12.24
N ARG A 79 10.11 3.58 11.58
CA ARG A 79 10.62 2.57 10.65
C ARG A 79 11.40 3.20 9.50
N CYS A 80 10.92 4.31 8.92
CA CYS A 80 11.71 5.01 7.91
C CYS A 80 13.00 5.61 8.47
N THR A 81 12.95 6.29 9.62
CA THR A 81 14.15 6.85 10.25
C THR A 81 15.20 5.76 10.51
N PHE A 82 14.77 4.59 10.99
CA PHE A 82 15.64 3.43 11.14
C PHE A 82 16.25 3.02 9.80
N SER A 83 15.43 2.80 8.77
CA SER A 83 15.92 2.39 7.45
C SER A 83 16.91 3.38 6.83
N LYS A 84 16.66 4.69 6.96
CA LYS A 84 17.57 5.75 6.47
C LYS A 84 18.88 5.79 7.26
N ALA A 85 18.82 5.67 8.59
CA ALA A 85 20.02 5.60 9.43
C ALA A 85 20.87 4.37 9.09
N CYS A 86 20.21 3.26 8.81
CA CYS A 86 20.82 1.99 8.43
C CYS A 86 21.24 1.90 6.95
N GLN A 87 20.81 2.84 6.10
CA GLN A 87 20.96 2.76 4.64
C GLN A 87 20.39 1.47 4.02
N ILE A 88 19.23 1.02 4.51
CA ILE A 88 18.51 -0.16 3.99
C ILE A 88 17.18 0.23 3.34
N GLY A 89 16.71 -0.61 2.42
CA GLY A 89 15.37 -0.53 1.85
C GLY A 89 14.32 -1.12 2.79
N TRP A 90 13.14 -0.50 2.79
CA TRP A 90 11.93 -1.09 3.34
C TRP A 90 10.78 -0.74 2.42
N ASP A 91 10.27 -1.75 1.71
CA ASP A 91 9.24 -1.58 0.71
C ASP A 91 7.94 -1.06 1.33
N GLY A 92 7.41 -0.04 0.69
CA GLY A 92 6.25 0.71 1.15
C GLY A 92 6.48 1.65 2.33
N ILE A 93 7.72 1.82 2.78
CA ILE A 93 8.09 2.80 3.80
C ILE A 93 9.11 3.79 3.25
N THR A 94 10.28 3.31 2.83
CA THR A 94 11.39 4.16 2.35
C THR A 94 11.18 4.74 0.95
N ASN A 95 10.39 4.04 0.14
CA ASN A 95 10.01 4.36 -1.23
C ASN A 95 8.57 4.88 -1.34
N ALA A 96 7.86 5.03 -0.21
CA ALA A 96 6.50 5.55 -0.24
C ALA A 96 6.50 7.05 -0.53
N GLN A 97 5.73 7.45 -1.53
CA GLN A 97 5.55 8.85 -1.93
C GLN A 97 4.12 9.34 -1.65
N ASP A 98 3.98 10.64 -1.45
CA ASP A 98 2.68 11.32 -1.46
C ASP A 98 2.25 11.63 -2.91
N ASN A 99 1.07 12.25 -3.06
CA ASN A 99 0.51 12.60 -4.38
C ASN A 99 1.33 13.69 -5.11
N GLU A 100 2.33 14.27 -4.45
CA GLU A 100 3.22 15.31 -4.96
C GLU A 100 4.64 14.76 -5.24
N GLY A 101 4.84 13.45 -5.08
CA GLY A 101 6.11 12.76 -5.30
C GLY A 101 7.13 12.94 -4.16
N LYS A 102 6.75 13.55 -3.04
CA LYS A 102 7.61 13.70 -1.86
C LYS A 102 7.57 12.43 -1.02
N PRO A 103 8.64 12.13 -0.25
CA PRO A 103 8.60 10.99 0.65
C PRO A 103 7.50 11.18 1.70
N LYS A 104 6.75 10.10 1.96
CA LYS A 104 5.51 10.15 2.77
C LYS A 104 5.77 9.92 4.26
N TYR A 105 6.70 9.03 4.58
CA TYR A 105 7.04 8.62 5.95
C TYR A 105 8.45 9.04 6.36
N CYS A 106 9.21 9.50 5.37
CA CYS A 106 10.53 10.08 5.42
C CYS A 106 10.40 11.48 4.79
#